data_AF-A0A382AQH2-F1
#
_entry.id   AF-A0A382AQH2-F1
#
_cell.length_a   1.000
_cell.length_b   1.000
_cell.length_c   1.000
_cell.angle_alpha   90.00
_cell.angle_beta   90.00
_cell.angle_gamma   90.00
#
_symmetry.space_group_name_H-M   'P 1'
#
loop_
_entity.id
_entity.type
_entity.pdbx_description
1 polymer ?
#
loop_
_entity_poly.entity_id
_entity_poly.type
_entity_poly.pdbx_seq_one_letter_code
_entity_poly.pdbx_strand_id
1 'polypeptide(L)' 'VVMVDVSELDQRIQEAKAQLDAHAVEIVKWHFSPETGCPFWLDWAKEANWNPAGEITCFDDINAKFPHF' A
#
# COMPACT_ATOMS: atom_id res chain seq x y z
N VAL A 1 2.28 13.20 34.60
CA VAL A 1 1.88 12.13 33.66
C VAL A 1 1.19 12.83 32.51
N VAL A 2 1.70 12.70 31.28
CA VAL A 2 1.08 13.35 30.11
C VAL A 2 -0.26 12.68 29.88
N MET A 3 -1.36 13.40 30.09
CA MET A 3 -2.71 12.95 29.79
C MET A 3 -2.91 13.21 28.30
N VAL A 4 -2.63 12.20 27.47
CA VAL A 4 -2.88 12.28 26.03
C VAL A 4 -4.38 12.39 25.83
N ASP A 5 -4.82 13.48 25.21
CA ASP A 5 -6.21 13.69 24.86
C ASP A 5 -6.61 12.67 23.77
N VAL A 6 -7.82 12.11 23.85
CA VAL A 6 -8.29 11.10 22.89
C VAL A 6 -8.23 11.64 21.46
N SER A 7 -8.49 12.95 21.27
CA SER A 7 -8.40 13.59 19.95
C SER A 7 -6.96 13.64 19.41
N GLU A 8 -5.96 13.80 20.27
CA GLU A 8 -4.55 13.79 19.90
C GLU A 8 -4.08 12.38 19.52
N LEU A 9 -4.56 11.36 20.25
CA LEU A 9 -4.30 9.97 19.89
C LEU A 9 -4.92 9.61 18.54
N ASP A 10 -6.18 10.00 18.32
CA ASP A 10 -6.88 9.76 17.06
C ASP A 10 -6.16 10.43 15.90
N GLN A 11 -5.70 11.67 16.06
CA GLN A 11 -4.92 12.37 15.03
C GLN A 11 -3.63 11.63 14.69
N ARG A 12 -2.87 11.19 15.70
CA ARG A 12 -1.62 10.42 15.50
C ARG A 12 -1.87 9.09 14.78
N ILE A 13 -2.99 8.43 15.06
CA ILE A 13 -3.39 7.20 14.37
C ILE A 13 -3.68 7.49 12.89
N GLN A 14 -4.42 8.55 12.58
CA GLN A 14 -4.71 8.92 11.19
C GLN A 14 -3.45 9.30 10.42
N GLU A 15 -2.54 10.05 11.03
CA GLU A 15 -1.25 10.42 10.40
C GLU A 15 -0.38 9.20 10.14
N ALA A 16 -0.29 8.27 11.10
CA ALA A 16 0.44 7.02 10.91
C ALA A 16 -0.17 6.15 9.80
N LYS A 17 -1.51 6.07 9.73
CA LYS A 17 -2.21 5.35 8.66
C LYS A 17 -1.94 5.98 7.29
N ALA A 18 -2.03 7.31 7.18
CA ALA A 18 -1.77 8.01 5.93
C ALA A 18 -0.33 7.81 5.43
N GLN A 19 0.65 7.78 6.34
CA GLN A 19 2.04 7.46 5.99
C GLN A 19 2.21 6.02 5.50
N LEU A 20 1.56 5.06 6.17
CA LEU A 20 1.56 3.66 5.75
C LEU A 20 0.93 3.50 4.37
N ASP A 21 -0.23 4.11 4.14
CA ASP A 21 -0.95 4.05 2.87
C ASP A 21 -0.11 4.63 1.74
N ALA A 22 0.50 5.81 1.94
CA ALA A 22 1.37 6.43 0.96
C ALA A 22 2.58 5.55 0.62
N HIS A 23 3.25 5.02 1.64
CA HIS A 23 4.40 4.14 1.45
C HIS A 23 4.01 2.85 0.72
N ALA A 24 2.89 2.23 1.07
CA ALA A 24 2.40 1.02 0.43
C ALA A 24 2.15 1.24 -1.07
N VAL A 25 1.51 2.35 -1.44
CA VAL A 25 1.27 2.72 -2.84
C VAL A 25 2.58 2.94 -3.60
N GLU A 26 3.55 3.64 -3.01
CA GLU A 26 4.87 3.82 -3.63
C GLU A 26 5.57 2.48 -3.87
N ILE A 27 5.56 1.58 -2.89
CA ILE A 27 6.20 0.27 -2.99
C ILE A 27 5.54 -0.58 -4.07
N VAL A 28 4.21 -0.61 -4.16
CA VAL A 28 3.50 -1.31 -5.23
C VAL A 28 3.90 -0.73 -6.58
N LYS A 29 3.83 0.59 -6.75
CA LYS A 29 4.24 1.23 -8.02
C LYS A 29 5.68 0.90 -8.41
N TRP A 30 6.59 0.86 -7.44
CA TRP A 30 7.98 0.51 -7.68
C TRP A 30 8.16 -0.94 -8.15
N HIS A 31 7.47 -1.90 -7.53
CA HIS A 31 7.55 -3.33 -7.90
C HIS A 31 6.97 -3.63 -9.29
N PHE A 32 5.97 -2.87 -9.71
CA PHE A 32 5.30 -3.04 -11.01
C PHE A 32 5.78 -2.06 -12.09
N SER A 33 6.78 -1.23 -11.79
CA SER A 33 7.44 -0.39 -12.80
C SER A 33 8.34 -1.24 -13.70
N PRO A 34 8.27 -1.10 -15.04
CA PRO A 34 9.11 -1.88 -15.94
C PRO A 34 10.62 -1.58 -15.81
N GLU A 35 10.98 -0.42 -15.24
CA GLU A 35 12.37 0.03 -15.11
C GLU A 35 13.05 -0.51 -13.83
N THR A 36 12.28 -0.70 -12.75
CA THR A 36 12.79 -1.07 -11.42
C THR A 36 12.17 -2.34 -10.84
N GLY A 37 11.13 -2.85 -11.47
CA GLY A 37 10.30 -3.93 -10.96
C GLY A 37 10.97 -5.29 -10.99
N CYS A 38 10.47 -6.18 -10.13
CA CYS A 38 10.92 -7.56 -10.10
C CYS A 38 10.30 -8.33 -11.28
N PRO A 39 11.09 -9.12 -12.06
CA PRO A 39 10.56 -9.91 -13.18
C PRO A 39 9.36 -10.77 -12.79
N PHE A 40 9.39 -11.39 -11.60
CA PHE A 40 8.27 -12.18 -11.07
C PHE A 40 6.97 -11.39 -11.01
N TRP A 41 6.99 -10.17 -10.48
CA TRP A 41 5.79 -9.34 -10.34
C TRP A 41 5.31 -8.80 -11.68
N LEU A 42 6.24 -8.45 -12.57
CA LEU A 42 5.91 -8.01 -13.92
C LEU A 42 5.27 -9.14 -14.74
N ASP A 43 5.73 -10.38 -14.59
CA ASP A 43 5.12 -11.54 -15.23
C ASP A 43 3.77 -11.89 -14.61
N TRP A 44 3.66 -11.85 -13.27
CA TRP A 44 2.38 -12.02 -12.58
C TRP A 44 1.33 -11.00 -13.04
N ALA A 45 1.72 -9.73 -13.22
CA ALA A 45 0.81 -8.67 -13.66
C ALA A 45 0.28 -8.88 -15.09
N LYS A 46 0.99 -9.62 -15.95
CA LYS A 46 0.49 -9.98 -17.30
C LYS A 46 -0.63 -11.01 -17.25
N GLU A 47 -0.58 -11.90 -16.25
CA GLU A 47 -1.62 -12.90 -16.00
C GLU A 47 -2.76 -12.33 -15.17
N ALA A 48 -2.50 -11.28 -14.39
CA ALA A 48 -3.51 -10.54 -13.68
C ALA A 48 -4.42 -9.81 -14.69
N ASN A 49 -5.73 -9.99 -14.54
CA ASN A 49 -6.74 -9.32 -15.36
C ASN A 49 -6.93 -7.82 -15.00
N TRP A 50 -6.00 -7.24 -14.24
CA TRP A 50 -6.05 -5.89 -13.69
C TRP A 50 -4.62 -5.36 -13.43
N ASN A 51 -4.46 -4.04 -13.27
CA ASN A 51 -3.16 -3.39 -13.07
C ASN A 51 -2.96 -2.98 -11.59
N PRO A 52 -2.06 -3.65 -10.84
CA PRO A 52 -1.82 -3.34 -9.43
C PRO A 52 -1.33 -1.92 -9.16
N ALA A 53 -0.45 -1.38 -10.02
CA ALA A 53 0.09 -0.04 -9.84
C ALA A 53 -0.97 1.07 -9.99
N GLY A 54 -2.09 0.77 -10.65
CA GLY A 54 -3.21 1.69 -10.85
C GLY A 54 -4.36 1.50 -9.87
N GLU A 55 -4.53 0.30 -9.30
CA GLU A 55 -5.68 -0.03 -8.46
C GLU A 55 -5.40 -0.02 -6.96
N ILE A 56 -4.14 -0.14 -6.52
CA ILE A 56 -3.80 -0.02 -5.11
C ILE A 56 -3.69 1.46 -4.72
N THR A 57 -4.51 1.89 -3.77
CA THR A 57 -4.57 3.28 -3.27
C THR A 57 -4.27 3.41 -1.78
N CYS A 58 -4.34 2.31 -1.04
CA CYS A 58 -4.00 2.23 0.37
C CYS A 58 -3.46 0.85 0.74
N PHE A 59 -2.98 0.68 1.98
CA PHE A 59 -2.46 -0.61 2.43
C PHE A 59 -3.52 -1.71 2.47
N ASP A 60 -4.77 -1.34 2.80
CA ASP A 60 -5.88 -2.31 2.90
C ASP A 60 -6.23 -2.95 1.54
N ASP A 61 -6.01 -2.24 0.43
CA ASP A 61 -6.23 -2.78 -0.92
C ASP A 61 -5.30 -3.96 -1.21
N ILE A 62 -4.09 -3.98 -0.64
CA ILE A 62 -3.14 -5.08 -0.79
C ILE A 62 -3.73 -6.35 -0.17
N ASN A 63 -4.20 -6.26 1.07
CA ASN A 63 -4.83 -7.40 1.76
C ASN A 63 -6.08 -7.91 1.01
N ALA A 64 -6.86 -7.00 0.42
CA ALA A 64 -8.08 -7.35 -0.30
C ALA A 64 -7.80 -8.00 -1.68
N LYS A 65 -6.78 -7.52 -2.40
CA LYS A 65 -6.50 -7.91 -3.79
C LYS A 65 -5.48 -9.05 -3.90
N PHE A 66 -4.68 -9.30 -2.86
CA PHE A 66 -3.69 -10.38 -2.80
C PHE A 66 -4.07 -11.40 -1.70
N PRO A 67 -5.07 -12.26 -1.91
CA PRO A 67 -5.66 -13.12 -0.87
C PRO A 67 -4.75 -14.25 -0.35
N HIS A 68 -3.59 -14.45 -0.98
CA HIS A 68 -2.61 -15.47 -0.60
C HIS A 68 -1.28 -14.88 -0.10
N PHE A 69 -1.24 -13.56 0.10
CA PHE A 69 -0.12 -12.84 0.72
C PHE A 69 -0.39 -12.58 2.20
#